data_AF-A0A6I1W5Z9-F1
#
_entry.id   AF-A0A6I1W5Z9-F1
#
_cell.length_a   1.000
_cell.length_b   1.000
_cell.length_c   1.000
_cell.angle_alpha   90.00
_cell.angle_beta   90.00
_cell.angle_gamma   90.00
#
_symmetry.space_group_name_H-M   'P 1'
#
loop_
_entity.id
_entity.type
_entity.pdbx_description
1 polymer ?
#
loop_
_entity_poly.entity_id
_entity_poly.type
_entity_poly.pdbx_seq_one_letter_code
_entity_poly.pdbx_strand_id
1 'polypeptide(L)'
;HEWTEELLERTTFSTSDNAPHICILDTGINHGHPLLTPALADSDLHTIEPDWGVDDHHGHGTSMAGLSLYGDLTTTLSSAEPLSIEHRLESVKLLPSDGTNAGDPNNFGFNTIEAVSRPEITAPLRARLFS
;
A
#
# COMPACT_ATOMS: atom_id res chain seq x y z
N HIS A 1 -2.48 21.46 2.62
CA HIS A 1 -1.30 21.35 1.75
C HIS A 1 -0.05 21.57 2.58
N GLU A 2 0.05 22.68 3.31
CA GLU A 2 1.17 23.01 4.22
C GLU A 2 1.63 21.85 5.13
N TRP A 3 0.71 21.15 5.82
CA TRP A 3 1.05 20.03 6.71
C TRP A 3 1.59 18.78 5.99
N THR A 4 1.16 18.56 4.74
CA THR A 4 1.63 17.43 3.93
C THR A 4 3.03 17.70 3.39
N GLU A 5 3.26 18.93 2.91
CA GLU A 5 4.56 19.37 2.42
C GLU A 5 5.60 19.37 3.55
N GLU A 6 5.25 19.93 4.71
CA GLU A 6 6.12 19.91 5.90
C GLU A 6 6.52 18.49 6.30
N LEU A 7 5.55 17.57 6.40
CA LEU A 7 5.83 16.18 6.74
C LEU A 7 6.77 15.54 5.71
N LEU A 8 6.54 15.78 4.41
CA LEU A 8 7.41 15.26 3.35
C LEU A 8 8.82 15.84 3.42
N GLU A 9 8.98 17.13 3.70
CA GLU A 9 10.29 17.79 3.79
C GLU A 9 11.18 17.19 4.88
N ARG A 10 10.58 16.75 6.00
CA ARG A 10 11.32 16.10 7.10
C ARG A 10 11.32 14.58 7.05
N THR A 11 10.70 13.97 6.03
CA THR A 11 10.67 12.51 5.87
C THR A 11 11.73 12.05 4.87
N THR A 12 12.58 11.11 5.29
CA THR A 12 13.50 10.40 4.39
C THR A 12 12.94 9.02 4.07
N PHE A 13 12.84 8.70 2.79
CA PHE A 13 12.42 7.38 2.31
C PHE A 13 13.63 6.55 1.88
N SER A 14 13.63 5.27 2.20
CA SER A 14 14.67 4.36 1.74
C SER A 14 14.70 4.28 0.22
N THR A 15 15.89 4.48 -0.34
CA THR A 15 16.17 4.32 -1.78
C THR A 15 16.81 2.97 -2.08
N SER A 16 16.95 2.10 -1.08
CA SER A 16 17.53 0.77 -1.25
C SER A 16 16.62 -0.13 -2.07
N ASP A 17 17.17 -0.78 -3.09
CA ASP A 17 16.47 -1.83 -3.85
C ASP A 17 16.12 -3.05 -2.97
N ASN A 18 16.81 -3.20 -1.84
CA ASN A 18 16.59 -4.28 -0.87
C ASN A 18 15.70 -3.86 0.31
N ALA A 19 15.09 -2.67 0.28
CA ALA A 19 14.15 -2.25 1.32
C ALA A 19 12.98 -3.26 1.40
N PRO A 20 12.59 -3.71 2.60
CA PRO A 20 11.46 -4.63 2.75
C PRO A 20 10.16 -3.94 2.29
N HIS A 21 9.27 -4.71 1.67
CA HIS A 21 7.95 -4.20 1.26
C HIS A 21 6.86 -4.68 2.20
N ILE A 22 5.93 -3.79 2.52
CA ILE A 22 4.65 -4.15 3.13
C ILE A 22 3.65 -4.30 1.99
N CYS A 23 3.24 -5.53 1.70
CA CYS A 23 2.27 -5.86 0.67
C CYS A 23 0.86 -5.88 1.26
N ILE A 24 0.09 -4.85 0.97
CA ILE A 24 -1.25 -4.63 1.51
C ILE A 24 -2.29 -5.29 0.60
N LEU A 25 -3.00 -6.29 1.14
CA LEU A 25 -4.09 -6.97 0.45
C LEU A 25 -5.42 -6.28 0.82
N ASP A 26 -5.91 -5.37 -0.03
CA ASP A 26 -7.08 -4.54 0.31
C ASP A 26 -7.88 -4.09 -0.94
N THR A 27 -8.50 -2.91 -0.86
CA THR A 27 -9.36 -2.25 -1.85
C THR A 27 -8.58 -1.54 -2.97
N GLY A 28 -7.25 -1.70 -2.98
CA GLY A 28 -6.31 -0.94 -3.81
C GLY A 28 -5.65 0.20 -3.03
N ILE A 29 -4.80 0.99 -3.69
CA ILE A 29 -4.21 2.20 -3.10
C ILE A 29 -4.28 3.34 -4.11
N ASN A 30 -4.68 4.52 -3.66
CA ASN A 30 -4.50 5.74 -4.43
C ASN A 30 -3.02 6.18 -4.41
N HIS A 31 -2.21 5.65 -5.34
CA HIS A 31 -0.78 5.97 -5.43
C HIS A 31 -0.53 7.47 -5.70
N GLY A 32 -1.48 8.19 -6.30
CA GLY A 32 -1.38 9.62 -6.57
C GLY A 32 -1.41 10.50 -5.31
N HIS A 33 -1.63 9.91 -4.13
CA HIS A 33 -1.57 10.63 -2.87
C HIS A 33 -0.10 11.01 -2.53
N PRO A 34 0.24 12.29 -2.30
CA PRO A 34 1.64 12.74 -2.14
C PRO A 34 2.42 12.05 -1.01
N LEU A 35 1.75 11.63 0.06
CA LEU A 35 2.36 10.89 1.17
C LEU A 35 2.65 9.41 0.83
N LEU A 36 2.12 8.87 -0.25
CA LEU A 36 2.30 7.46 -0.60
C LEU A 36 3.26 7.29 -1.77
N THR A 37 3.20 8.20 -2.76
CA THR A 37 4.02 8.16 -3.99
C THR A 37 5.52 7.91 -3.74
N PRO A 38 6.18 8.51 -2.72
CA PRO A 38 7.61 8.29 -2.51
C PRO A 38 7.98 6.85 -2.11
N ALA A 39 7.03 6.08 -1.56
CA ALA A 39 7.26 4.74 -1.04
C ALA A 39 6.57 3.63 -1.86
N LEU A 40 5.79 3.98 -2.89
CA LEU A 40 4.98 3.05 -3.68
C LEU A 40 5.20 3.28 -5.17
N ALA A 41 5.83 2.32 -5.85
CA ALA A 41 6.04 2.40 -7.29
C ALA A 41 4.86 1.80 -8.06
N ASP A 42 4.63 2.26 -9.28
CA ASP A 42 3.58 1.73 -10.17
C ASP A 42 3.70 0.23 -10.42
N SER A 43 4.93 -0.30 -10.48
CA SER A 43 5.19 -1.74 -10.65
C SER A 43 4.80 -2.59 -9.44
N ASP A 44 4.53 -1.96 -8.30
CA ASP A 44 4.20 -2.61 -7.03
C ASP A 44 2.69 -2.52 -6.74
N LEU A 45 1.89 -2.10 -7.72
CA LEU A 45 0.43 -2.08 -7.69
C LEU A 45 -0.15 -3.23 -8.51
N HIS A 46 -0.92 -4.09 -7.86
CA HIS A 46 -1.51 -5.28 -8.47
C HIS A 46 -3.02 -5.32 -8.25
N THR A 47 -3.70 -6.11 -9.07
CA THR A 47 -5.11 -6.48 -8.87
C THR A 47 -5.30 -7.95 -9.24
N ILE A 48 -6.18 -8.66 -8.54
CA ILE A 48 -6.55 -10.02 -8.94
C ILE A 48 -7.48 -10.03 -10.16
N GLU A 49 -8.21 -8.93 -10.38
CA GLU A 49 -9.17 -8.74 -11.46
C GLU A 49 -8.80 -7.46 -12.23
N PRO A 50 -8.24 -7.58 -13.45
CA PRO A 50 -7.78 -6.45 -14.25
C PRO A 50 -8.84 -5.36 -14.47
N ASP A 51 -10.11 -5.74 -14.61
CA ASP A 51 -11.21 -4.80 -14.86
C ASP A 51 -11.48 -3.86 -13.67
N TRP A 52 -10.98 -4.16 -12.47
CA TRP A 52 -11.15 -3.32 -11.28
C TRP A 52 -10.15 -2.17 -11.19
N GLY A 53 -9.10 -2.18 -12.02
CA GLY A 53 -7.92 -1.34 -11.80
C GLY A 53 -7.17 -1.69 -10.52
N VAL A 54 -6.23 -0.84 -10.12
CA VAL A 54 -5.39 -1.00 -8.91
C VAL A 54 -5.64 0.10 -7.87
N ASP A 55 -6.37 1.13 -8.29
CA ASP A 55 -6.70 2.29 -7.51
C ASP A 55 -7.80 2.00 -6.49
N ASP A 56 -7.74 2.76 -5.40
CA ASP A 56 -8.66 2.65 -4.29
C ASP A 56 -9.86 3.57 -4.49
N HIS A 57 -11.04 2.97 -4.63
CA HIS A 57 -12.32 3.69 -4.72
C HIS A 57 -13.08 3.73 -3.40
N HIS A 58 -12.63 2.97 -2.39
CA HIS A 58 -13.28 2.89 -1.08
C HIS A 58 -12.55 3.73 -0.03
N GLY A 59 -11.23 3.87 -0.15
CA GLY A 59 -10.34 4.62 0.75
C GLY A 59 -9.71 3.79 1.86
N HIS A 60 -10.07 2.51 2.00
CA HIS A 60 -9.57 1.67 3.09
C HIS A 60 -8.11 1.30 2.88
N GLY A 61 -7.75 0.80 1.69
CA GLY A 61 -6.36 0.42 1.38
C GLY A 61 -5.42 1.62 1.38
N THR A 62 -5.88 2.79 0.92
CA THR A 62 -5.12 4.05 1.01
C THR A 62 -4.88 4.46 2.47
N SER A 63 -5.87 4.25 3.35
CA SER A 63 -5.72 4.54 4.79
C SER A 63 -4.74 3.57 5.45
N MET A 64 -4.83 2.27 5.12
CA MET A 64 -3.89 1.24 5.58
C MET A 64 -2.46 1.53 5.12
N ALA A 65 -2.29 1.99 3.88
CA ALA A 65 -1.00 2.43 3.34
C ALA A 65 -0.39 3.58 4.15
N GLY A 66 -1.20 4.60 4.46
CA GLY A 66 -0.77 5.70 5.31
C GLY A 66 -0.37 5.23 6.71
N LEU A 67 -1.17 4.35 7.32
CA LEU A 67 -0.87 3.77 8.63
C LEU A 67 0.41 2.95 8.62
N SER A 68 0.65 2.15 7.57
CA SER A 68 1.86 1.35 7.40
C SER A 68 3.12 2.21 7.27
N LEU A 69 3.02 3.40 6.69
CA LEU A 69 4.17 4.31 6.51
C LEU A 69 4.40 5.20 7.74
N TYR A 70 3.35 5.80 8.27
CA TYR A 70 3.44 6.92 9.20
C TYR A 70 2.96 6.59 10.61
N GLY A 71 2.42 5.39 10.83
CA GLY A 71 1.71 5.07 12.07
C GLY A 71 0.50 5.97 12.27
N ASP A 72 0.24 6.35 13.52
CA ASP A 72 -0.78 7.34 13.83
C ASP A 72 -0.34 8.73 13.34
N LEU A 73 -0.93 9.15 12.22
CA LEU A 73 -0.69 10.46 11.62
C LEU A 73 -0.95 11.62 12.58
N THR A 74 -1.84 11.49 13.57
CA THR A 74 -2.06 12.54 14.57
C THR A 74 -0.79 12.81 15.36
N THR A 75 -0.15 11.74 15.81
CA THR A 75 1.11 11.80 16.55
C THR A 75 2.23 12.29 15.64
N THR A 76 2.31 11.75 14.42
CA THR A 76 3.36 12.10 13.46
C THR A 76 3.28 13.56 13.03
N LEU A 77 2.09 14.10 12.75
CA LEU A 77 1.89 15.51 12.36
C LEU A 77 2.05 16.49 13.54
N SER A 78 1.89 16.02 14.78
CA SER A 78 2.11 16.86 15.97
C SER A 78 3.59 16.97 16.38
N SER A 79 4.47 16.22 15.71
CA SER A 79 5.92 16.21 15.94
C SER A 79 6.64 16.97 14.82
N ALA A 80 7.74 17.64 15.18
CA ALA A 80 8.68 18.26 14.22
C ALA A 80 9.95 17.42 14.02
N GLU A 81 10.03 16.22 14.61
CA GLU A 81 11.20 15.36 14.49
C GLU A 81 11.35 14.79 13.08
N PRO A 82 12.60 14.59 12.59
CA PRO A 82 12.84 13.87 11.35
C PRO A 82 12.23 12.47 11.39
N LEU A 83 11.64 12.04 10.28
CA LEU A 83 11.06 10.71 10.12
C LEU A 83 11.85 9.92 9.08
N SER A 84 12.28 8.71 9.40
CA SER A 84 12.85 7.79 8.40
C SER A 84 11.91 6.62 8.16
N ILE A 85 11.58 6.40 6.89
CA ILE A 85 10.78 5.28 6.41
C ILE A 85 11.72 4.31 5.69
N GLU A 86 12.00 3.18 6.33
CA GLU A 86 12.99 2.20 5.86
C GLU A 86 12.40 1.08 5.01
N HIS A 87 11.09 1.10 4.81
CA HIS A 87 10.34 0.12 4.04
C HIS A 87 9.58 0.78 2.89
N ARG A 88 9.13 -0.05 1.95
CA ARG A 88 8.33 0.36 0.80
C ARG A 88 6.95 -0.29 0.86
N LEU A 89 6.04 0.21 0.05
CA LEU A 89 4.72 -0.37 -0.09
C LEU A 89 4.62 -1.20 -1.36
N GLU A 90 3.78 -2.21 -1.29
CA GLU A 90 3.26 -2.99 -2.41
C GLU A 90 1.76 -3.18 -2.13
N SER A 91 0.94 -3.32 -3.16
CA SER A 91 -0.51 -3.47 -2.98
C SER A 91 -1.09 -4.47 -3.93
N VAL A 92 -2.09 -5.19 -3.44
CA VAL A 92 -2.91 -6.05 -4.29
C VAL A 92 -4.37 -5.76 -3.98
N LYS A 93 -5.08 -5.25 -4.99
CA LYS A 93 -6.53 -5.13 -4.94
C LYS A 93 -7.15 -6.50 -5.08
N LEU A 94 -7.71 -7.01 -3.99
CA LEU A 94 -8.44 -8.29 -3.96
C LEU A 94 -9.93 -8.13 -3.63
N LEU A 95 -10.33 -6.90 -3.28
CA LEU A 95 -11.73 -6.55 -3.02
C LEU A 95 -12.30 -5.70 -4.15
N PRO A 96 -13.57 -5.94 -4.53
CA PRO A 96 -14.26 -5.12 -5.51
C PRO A 96 -14.45 -3.69 -4.99
N SER A 97 -14.80 -2.78 -5.89
CA SER A 97 -14.91 -1.33 -5.64
C SER A 97 -15.88 -0.93 -4.52
N ASP A 98 -16.82 -1.79 -4.14
CA ASP A 98 -17.72 -1.53 -3.00
C ASP A 98 -17.09 -1.87 -1.63
N GLY A 99 -15.85 -2.38 -1.61
CA GLY A 99 -15.10 -2.72 -0.39
C GLY A 99 -15.69 -3.88 0.39
N THR A 100 -16.70 -4.57 -0.15
CA THR A 100 -17.38 -5.64 0.56
C THR A 100 -16.78 -7.00 0.23
N ASN A 101 -16.65 -7.83 1.27
CA ASN A 101 -16.49 -9.28 1.11
C ASN A 101 -17.83 -9.95 0.73
N ALA A 102 -18.74 -9.26 0.04
CA ALA A 102 -20.10 -9.77 -0.25
C ALA A 102 -20.14 -10.90 -1.31
N GLY A 103 -18.97 -11.40 -1.72
CA GLY A 103 -18.83 -12.56 -2.60
C GLY A 103 -19.06 -13.90 -1.89
N ASP A 104 -19.05 -14.99 -2.67
CA ASP A 104 -19.09 -16.35 -2.15
C ASP A 104 -17.87 -16.59 -1.24
N PRO A 105 -18.07 -16.94 0.06
CA PRO A 105 -16.97 -17.26 0.97
C PRO A 105 -16.02 -18.35 0.47
N ASN A 106 -16.50 -19.24 -0.42
CA ASN A 106 -15.64 -20.25 -1.06
C ASN A 106 -14.55 -19.62 -1.94
N ASN A 107 -14.76 -18.40 -2.43
CA ASN A 107 -13.80 -17.70 -3.27
C ASN A 107 -12.74 -16.93 -2.49
N PHE A 108 -12.89 -16.75 -1.17
CA PHE A 108 -11.90 -16.00 -0.39
C PHE A 108 -10.52 -16.66 -0.41
N GLY A 109 -10.47 -17.99 -0.28
CA GLY A 109 -9.22 -18.73 -0.36
C GLY A 109 -8.54 -18.55 -1.72
N PHE A 110 -9.33 -18.63 -2.80
CA PHE A 110 -8.83 -18.43 -4.17
C PHE A 110 -8.32 -17.01 -4.38
N ASN A 111 -9.10 -15.99 -3.98
CA ASN A 111 -8.73 -14.58 -4.13
C ASN A 111 -7.45 -14.26 -3.35
N THR A 112 -7.30 -14.79 -2.13
CA THR A 112 -6.07 -14.60 -1.34
C THR A 112 -4.87 -15.27 -1.99
N ILE A 113 -5.02 -16.48 -2.54
CA ILE A 113 -3.93 -17.17 -3.25
C ILE A 113 -3.51 -16.37 -4.48
N GLU A 114 -4.47 -15.92 -5.29
CA GLU A 114 -4.20 -15.05 -6.43
C GLU A 114 -3.51 -13.76 -5.99
N ALA A 115 -4.02 -13.12 -4.93
CA ALA A 115 -3.49 -11.86 -4.43
C ALA A 115 -2.03 -11.98 -3.99
N VAL A 116 -1.68 -13.06 -3.28
CA VAL A 116 -0.28 -13.35 -2.91
C VAL A 116 0.58 -13.67 -4.14
N SER A 117 0.02 -14.39 -5.11
CA SER A 117 0.77 -14.84 -6.30
C SER A 117 1.19 -13.68 -7.21
N ARG A 118 0.36 -12.64 -7.40
CA ARG A 118 0.67 -11.50 -8.29
C ARG A 118 2.02 -10.82 -7.99
N PRO A 119 2.30 -10.34 -6.76
CA PRO A 119 3.59 -9.75 -6.43
C PRO A 119 4.71 -10.79 -6.40
N GLU A 120 4.46 -12.06 -6.06
CA GLU A 120 5.48 -13.12 -6.07
C GLU A 120 5.99 -13.40 -7.48
N ILE A 121 5.10 -13.40 -8.46
CA ILE A 121 5.48 -13.54 -9.87
C ILE A 121 6.27 -12.32 -10.34
N THR A 122 5.85 -11.12 -9.95
CA THR A 122 6.46 -9.85 -10.39
C THR A 122 7.87 -9.68 -9.82
N ALA A 123 8.07 -9.96 -8.53
CA ALA A 123 9.34 -9.77 -7.84
C ALA A 123 9.64 -10.97 -6.90
N PRO A 124 10.02 -12.15 -7.41
CA PRO A 124 10.06 -13.39 -6.65
C PRO A 124 11.03 -13.40 -5.46
N LEU A 125 12.09 -12.58 -5.52
CA LEU A 125 13.12 -12.53 -4.47
C LEU A 125 12.97 -11.33 -3.53
N ARG A 126 11.89 -10.54 -3.67
CA ARG A 126 11.63 -9.38 -2.82
C ARG A 126 11.33 -9.80 -1.39
N ALA A 127 12.07 -9.23 -0.45
CA ALA A 127 11.74 -9.31 0.97
C ALA A 127 10.42 -8.57 1.21
N ARG A 128 9.36 -9.30 1.54
CA ARG A 128 8.03 -8.72 1.77
C ARG A 128 7.35 -9.30 3.00
N LEU A 129 6.44 -8.53 3.57
CA LEU A 129 5.47 -8.96 4.56
C LEU A 129 4.07 -8.68 4.00
N PHE A 130 3.18 -9.67 4.06
CA PHE A 130 1.77 -9.50 3.69
C PHE A 130 0.95 -9.02 4.88
N SER A 131 0.07 -8.04 4.65
CA SER A 131 -0.86 -7.50 5.65
C SER A 131 -2.28 -7.40 5.12
#